data_AF-X1B5L4-F1
#
_entry.id   AF-X1B5L4-F1
#
_cell.length_a   1.000
_cell.length_b   1.000
_cell.length_c   1.000
_cell.angle_alpha   90.00
_cell.angle_beta   90.00
_cell.angle_gamma   90.00
#
_symmetry.space_group_name_H-M   'P 1'
#
loop_
_entity.id
_entity.type
_entity.pdbx_description
1 polymer ?
#
loop_
_entity_poly.entity_id
_entity_poly.type
_entity_poly.pdbx_seq_one_letter_code
_entity_poly.pdbx_strand_id
1 'polypeptide(L)'
;MRKNSTSTIRPIKESPKKNPKIDFLLLDEPLAALDETRRERILKRLIKSKSFPQIFLITHTTIPQDISTHKIIVEKDISTGISHARLEKPLTTYQI
;
A
#
# COMPACT_ATOMS: atom_id res chain seq x y z
N MET A 1 5.39 -39.85 -28.11
CA MET A 1 5.64 -38.94 -26.97
C MET A 1 6.22 -37.63 -27.48
N ARG A 2 5.52 -36.51 -27.36
CA ARG A 2 6.04 -35.17 -27.71
C ARG A 2 6.84 -34.64 -26.51
N LYS A 3 8.13 -34.32 -26.70
CA LYS A 3 8.91 -33.55 -25.73
C LYS A 3 8.64 -32.07 -25.99
N ASN A 4 7.87 -31.43 -25.12
CA ASN A 4 7.70 -29.98 -25.15
C ASN A 4 8.99 -29.33 -24.63
N SER A 5 9.68 -28.58 -25.49
CA SER A 5 10.84 -27.78 -25.10
C SER A 5 10.38 -26.59 -24.26
N THR A 6 10.66 -26.61 -22.96
CA THR A 6 10.57 -25.40 -22.13
C THR A 6 11.74 -24.49 -22.50
N SER A 7 11.46 -23.41 -23.24
CA SER A 7 12.45 -22.38 -23.53
C SER A 7 12.90 -21.73 -22.22
N THR A 8 14.11 -22.07 -21.79
CA THR A 8 14.80 -21.31 -20.73
C THR A 8 15.29 -20.02 -21.37
N ILE A 9 14.47 -18.97 -21.32
CA ILE A 9 14.88 -17.64 -21.77
C ILE A 9 16.00 -17.18 -20.84
N ARG A 10 17.25 -17.26 -21.29
CA ARG A 10 18.38 -16.63 -20.61
C ARG A 10 18.28 -15.12 -20.85
N PRO A 11 18.35 -14.27 -19.81
CA PRO A 11 18.51 -12.85 -20.02
C PRO A 11 19.79 -12.63 -20.82
N ILE A 12 19.66 -12.08 -22.03
CA ILE A 12 20.79 -11.72 -22.88
C ILE A 12 21.69 -10.74 -22.12
N LYS A 13 22.98 -11.06 -22.08
CA LYS A 13 24.06 -10.37 -21.35
C LYS A 13 24.17 -8.86 -21.66
N GLU A 14 23.51 -8.39 -22.72
CA GLU A 14 23.54 -7.02 -23.24
C GLU A 14 22.26 -6.21 -22.99
N SER A 15 21.28 -6.74 -22.23
CA SER A 15 20.11 -5.92 -21.88
C SER A 15 20.55 -4.71 -21.05
N PRO A 16 20.23 -3.46 -21.45
CA PRO A 16 20.59 -2.29 -20.67
C PRO A 16 20.03 -2.45 -19.26
N LYS A 17 20.89 -2.27 -18.25
CA LYS A 17 20.50 -2.29 -16.83
C LYS A 17 19.53 -1.13 -16.57
N LYS A 18 18.25 -1.33 -16.88
CA LYS A 18 17.19 -0.47 -16.37
C LYS A 18 17.09 -0.78 -14.89
N ASN A 19 17.34 0.23 -14.05
CA ASN A 19 17.01 0.13 -12.64
C ASN A 19 15.53 -0.24 -12.53
N PRO A 20 15.18 -1.27 -11.75
CA PRO A 20 13.78 -1.61 -11.52
C PRO A 20 13.09 -0.37 -10.95
N LYS A 21 12.08 0.12 -11.66
CA LYS A 21 11.25 1.22 -11.16
C LYS A 21 10.29 0.61 -10.14
N ILE A 22 10.36 1.09 -8.91
CA ILE A 22 9.42 0.69 -7.86
C ILE A 22 8.19 1.60 -7.97
N ASP A 23 7.08 1.06 -8.44
CA ASP A 23 5.86 1.85 -8.67
C ASP A 23 4.97 1.96 -7.42
N PHE A 24 5.16 1.09 -6.43
CA PHE A 24 4.40 1.14 -5.17
C PHE A 24 5.22 0.67 -3.96
N LEU A 25 4.80 1.11 -2.78
CA LEU A 25 5.30 0.68 -1.48
C LEU A 25 4.16 0.05 -0.67
N LEU A 26 4.36 -1.14 -0.12
CA LEU A 26 3.42 -1.80 0.79
C LEU A 26 4.08 -1.91 2.17
N LEU A 27 3.42 -1.40 3.20
CA LEU A 27 3.90 -1.41 4.58
C LEU A 27 2.89 -2.15 5.48
N ASP A 28 3.39 -3.12 6.23
CA ASP A 28 2.60 -3.90 7.17
C ASP A 28 2.88 -3.45 8.61
N GLU A 29 1.84 -2.94 9.28
CA GLU A 29 1.87 -2.41 10.64
C GLU A 29 3.04 -1.46 11.01
N PRO A 30 3.45 -0.51 10.16
CA PRO A 30 4.61 0.33 10.44
C PRO A 30 4.38 1.35 11.58
N LEU A 31 3.15 1.43 12.10
CA LEU A 31 2.73 2.38 13.13
C LEU A 31 2.55 1.76 14.52
N ALA A 32 2.61 0.43 14.63
CA ALA A 32 2.20 -0.31 15.84
C ALA A 32 3.04 0.05 17.08
N ALA A 33 4.34 0.31 16.91
CA ALA A 33 5.27 0.61 18.00
C ALA A 33 5.47 2.11 18.25
N LEU A 34 4.65 2.98 17.63
CA LEU A 34 4.82 4.43 17.69
C LEU A 34 3.77 5.07 18.61
N ASP A 35 4.22 6.06 19.38
CA ASP A 35 3.32 7.01 20.03
C ASP A 35 2.57 7.87 18.99
N GLU A 36 1.52 8.55 19.45
CA GLU A 36 0.64 9.36 18.61
C GLU A 36 1.39 10.44 17.82
N THR A 37 2.32 11.16 18.46
CA THR A 37 3.11 12.22 17.82
C THR A 37 4.00 11.68 16.72
N ARG A 38 4.70 10.56 16.96
CA ARG A 38 5.54 9.91 15.94
C ARG A 38 4.70 9.36 14.80
N ARG A 39 3.54 8.80 15.09
CA ARG A 39 2.61 8.27 14.09
C ARG A 39 2.15 9.34 13.12
N GLU A 40 1.67 10.47 13.66
CA GLU A 40 1.25 11.62 12.85
C GLU A 40 2.40 12.15 11.97
N ARG A 41 3.61 12.25 12.53
CA ARG A 41 4.80 12.69 11.79
C ARG A 41 5.15 11.76 10.64
N ILE A 42 5.08 10.43 10.83
CA ILE A 42 5.35 9.46 9.75
C ILE A 42 4.25 9.54 8.68
N LEU A 43 2.99 9.56 9.07
CA LEU A 43 1.87 9.65 8.13
C LEU A 43 1.97 10.91 7.25
N LYS A 44 2.23 12.09 7.84
CA LYS A 44 2.44 13.34 7.10
C LYS A 44 3.62 13.25 6.12
N ARG A 45 4.67 12.50 6.45
CA ARG A 45 5.81 12.27 5.54
C ARG A 45 5.45 11.32 4.40
N LEU A 46 4.74 10.23 4.67
CA LEU A 46 4.31 9.27 3.66
C LEU A 46 3.39 9.93 2.62
N ILE A 47 2.42 10.72 3.07
CA ILE A 47 1.48 11.44 2.17
C ILE A 47 2.20 12.45 1.28
N LYS A 48 3.24 13.12 1.80
CA LYS A 48 4.01 14.12 1.04
C LYS A 48 5.12 13.51 0.19
N SER A 49 5.35 12.20 0.29
CA SER A 49 6.45 11.53 -0.42
C SER A 49 6.19 11.53 -1.92
N LYS A 50 7.21 11.94 -2.68
CA LYS A 50 7.25 11.82 -4.15
C LYS A 50 8.09 10.63 -4.61
N SER A 51 8.66 9.88 -3.67
CA SER A 51 9.56 8.76 -3.97
C SER A 51 8.82 7.54 -4.52
N PHE A 52 7.55 7.37 -4.13
CA PHE A 52 6.70 6.26 -4.56
C PHE A 52 5.38 6.81 -5.10
N PRO A 53 4.99 6.46 -6.34
CA PRO A 53 3.71 6.87 -6.91
C PRO A 53 2.49 6.41 -6.10
N GLN A 54 2.58 5.23 -5.47
CA GLN A 54 1.51 4.66 -4.66
C GLN A 54 2.05 4.06 -3.37
N ILE A 55 1.37 4.29 -2.26
CA ILE A 55 1.73 3.74 -0.95
C ILE A 55 0.49 3.06 -0.38
N PHE A 56 0.62 1.79 -0.02
CA PHE A 56 -0.37 1.00 0.70
C PHE A 56 0.13 0.81 2.14
N LEU A 57 -0.71 1.22 3.08
CA LEU A 57 -0.46 1.09 4.50
C LEU A 57 -1.52 0.15 5.08
N ILE A 58 -1.08 -0.98 5.63
CA ILE A 58 -1.92 -1.89 6.40
C ILE A 58 -1.70 -1.57 7.87
N THR A 59 -2.76 -1.21 8.58
CA THR A 59 -2.67 -1.03 10.04
C THR A 59 -4.01 -1.18 10.75
N HIS A 60 -3.97 -1.75 11.96
CA HIS A 60 -5.06 -1.71 12.93
C HIS A 60 -5.12 -0.39 13.73
N THR A 61 -4.14 0.49 13.54
CA THR A 61 -4.05 1.72 14.30
C THR A 61 -4.99 2.79 13.76
N THR A 62 -5.68 3.52 14.65
CA THR A 62 -6.55 4.63 14.24
C THR A 62 -5.75 5.70 13.49
N ILE A 63 -6.18 6.00 12.27
CA ILE A 63 -5.64 7.07 11.45
C ILE A 63 -6.39 8.37 11.76
N PRO A 64 -5.68 9.47 12.09
CA PRO A 64 -6.28 10.80 12.30
C PRO A 64 -7.25 11.22 11.19
N GLN A 65 -8.32 11.95 11.55
CA GLN A 65 -9.37 12.37 10.61
C GLN A 65 -8.92 13.45 9.63
N ASP A 66 -7.91 14.25 10.00
CA ASP A 66 -7.31 15.28 9.14
C ASP A 66 -6.53 14.69 7.95
N ILE A 67 -6.25 13.38 7.98
CA ILE A 67 -5.62 12.67 6.87
C ILE A 67 -6.68 12.31 5.83
N SER A 68 -6.75 13.17 4.80
CA SER A 68 -7.59 12.96 3.63
C SER A 68 -6.93 12.00 2.64
N THR A 69 -7.22 10.70 2.80
CA THR A 69 -6.74 9.62 1.92
C THR A 69 -7.83 8.57 1.71
N HIS A 70 -7.68 7.72 0.71
CA HIS A 70 -8.55 6.56 0.54
C HIS A 70 -8.28 5.54 1.64
N LYS A 71 -9.33 4.98 2.25
CA LYS A 71 -9.23 3.98 3.30
C LYS A 71 -10.02 2.74 2.90
N ILE A 72 -9.41 1.57 3.03
CA ILE A 72 -10.11 0.29 2.93
C ILE A 72 -10.31 -0.20 4.36
N ILE A 73 -11.55 -0.16 4.84
CA ILE A 73 -11.91 -0.64 6.17
C ILE A 73 -12.24 -2.12 6.04
N VAL A 74 -11.51 -2.96 6.79
CA VAL A 74 -11.70 -4.41 6.82
C VAL A 74 -12.21 -4.80 8.20
N GLU A 75 -13.39 -5.40 8.24
CA GLU A 75 -14.04 -5.87 9.45
C GLU A 75 -14.27 -7.38 9.33
N LYS A 76 -14.03 -8.12 10.41
CA LYS A 76 -14.27 -9.55 10.47
C LYS A 76 -15.50 -9.83 11.33
N ASP A 77 -16.50 -10.45 10.74
CA ASP A 77 -17.60 -11.01 11.50
C ASP A 77 -17.09 -12.25 12.25
N ILE A 78 -17.10 -12.16 13.59
CA ILE A 78 -16.60 -13.22 14.47
C ILE A 78 -17.52 -14.44 14.43
N SER A 79 -18.82 -14.25 14.17
CA SER A 79 -19.82 -15.31 14.17
C SER A 79 -19.74 -16.20 12.93
N THR A 80 -19.52 -15.60 11.76
CA THR A 80 -19.44 -16.31 10.47
C THR A 80 -17.99 -16.56 10.03
N GLY A 81 -17.03 -15.84 10.60
CA GLY A 81 -15.62 -15.86 10.18
C GLY A 81 -15.34 -15.08 8.89
N ILE A 82 -16.37 -14.48 8.29
CA ILE A 82 -16.26 -13.77 7.01
C ILE A 82 -15.71 -12.36 7.24
N SER A 83 -14.81 -11.92 6.35
CA SER A 83 -14.30 -10.55 6.34
C SER A 83 -15.01 -9.71 5.28
N HIS A 84 -15.47 -8.54 5.68
CA HIS A 84 -16.08 -7.54 4.82
C HIS A 84 -15.13 -6.36 4.65
N ALA A 85 -15.01 -5.86 3.43
CA ALA A 85 -14.19 -4.70 3.11
C ALA A 85 -15.05 -3.61 2.48
N ARG A 86 -14.86 -2.36 2.91
CA ARG A 86 -15.51 -1.19 2.32
C ARG A 86 -14.50 -0.08 2.04
N LEU A 87 -14.68 0.60 0.91
CA LEU A 87 -13.86 1.74 0.51
C LEU A 87 -14.48 3.03 1.02
N GLU A 88 -13.73 3.77 1.82
CA GLU A 88 -14.00 5.17 2.14
C GLU A 88 -13.10 6.07 1.28
N LYS A 89 -13.73 7.05 0.62
CA LYS A 89 -13.02 8.05 -0.18
C LYS A 89 -12.66 9.25 0.70
N PRO A 90 -11.57 9.96 0.38
CA PRO A 90 -11.26 11.23 1.03
C PRO A 90 -12.46 12.19 0.92
N LEU A 91 -12.69 12.98 1.98
CA LEU A 91 -13.72 14.02 1.97
C LEU A 91 -13.38 15.04 0.88
N THR A 92 -14.24 15.15 -0.13
CA THR A 92 -14.14 16.20 -1.15
C THR A 92 -14.62 17.51 -0.52
N THR A 93 -13.70 18.37 -0.09
CA THR A 93 -14.07 19.75 0.22
C THR A 93 -14.39 20.44 -1.10
N TYR A 94 -15.68 20.58 -1.42
CA TYR A 94 -16.11 21.55 -2.42
C TYR A 94 -15.77 22.94 -1.86
N GLN A 95 -14.76 23.60 -2.43
CA GLN A 95 -14.62 25.05 -2.25
C GLN A 95 -15.72 25.70 -3.08
N ILE A 96 -16.72 26.26 -2.40
CA ILE A 96 -17.71 27.17 -2.98
C ILE A 96 -17.14 28.59 -2.85
#